data_AF-A0A537JQZ9-F1
#
_entry.id   AF-A0A537JQZ9-F1
#
_cell.length_a   1.000
_cell.length_b   1.000
_cell.length_c   1.000
_cell.angle_alpha   90.00
_cell.angle_beta   90.00
_cell.angle_gamma   90.00
#
_symmetry.space_group_name_H-M   'P 1'
#
loop_
_entity.id
_entity.type
_entity.pdbx_description
1 polymer ?
#
loop_
_entity_poly.entity_id
_entity_poly.type
_entity_poly.pdbx_seq_one_letter_code
_entity_poly.pdbx_strand_id
1 'polypeptide(L)'
;MILDIIVAVIIILAVIKGYRQGLIVALFSLVAFVIGLAAAIKLSVVAADYIGKAVKISDKWLPVISFAVVFLIVVLLVRFGAKFIQKTVELAMLGWANRVGGVLLYGVLY
;
A
#
# COMPACT_ATOMS: atom_id res chain seq x y z
N MET A 1 6.40 31.06 -15.12
CA MET A 1 5.01 30.84 -15.58
C MET A 1 4.68 29.36 -15.77
N ILE A 2 5.29 28.64 -16.71
CA ILE A 2 5.01 27.19 -16.91
C ILE A 2 5.42 26.36 -15.69
N LEU A 3 6.58 26.67 -15.10
CA LEU A 3 7.09 25.99 -13.91
C LEU A 3 6.16 26.17 -12.71
N ASP A 4 5.58 27.36 -12.54
CA ASP A 4 4.64 27.67 -11.47
C ASP A 4 3.34 26.86 -11.61
N ILE A 5 2.85 26.69 -12.85
CA ILE A 5 1.66 25.90 -13.16
C ILE A 5 1.90 24.42 -12.85
N ILE A 6 3.08 23.88 -13.22
CA ILE A 6 3.44 22.49 -12.93
C ILE A 6 3.50 22.26 -11.42
N VAL A 7 4.18 23.12 -10.68
CA VAL A 7 4.29 23.03 -9.23
C VAL A 7 2.92 23.13 -8.55
N ALA A 8 2.05 24.06 -9.02
CA ALA A 8 0.70 24.19 -8.49
C ALA A 8 -0.13 22.91 -8.67
N VAL A 9 -0.06 22.27 -9.85
CA VAL A 9 -0.77 21.00 -10.11
C VAL A 9 -0.24 19.88 -9.20
N ILE A 10 1.08 19.77 -9.05
CA ILE A 10 1.70 18.76 -8.18
C ILE A 10 1.25 18.93 -6.72
N ILE A 11 1.28 20.15 -6.20
CA ILE A 11 0.83 20.45 -4.83
C ILE A 11 -0.65 20.11 -4.65
N ILE A 12 -1.52 20.48 -5.60
CA ILE A 12 -2.96 20.16 -5.53
C ILE A 12 -3.17 18.65 -5.47
N LEU A 13 -2.46 17.88 -6.30
CA LEU A 13 -2.53 16.42 -6.28
C LEU A 13 -2.04 15.83 -4.95
N ALA A 14 -0.93 16.34 -4.42
CA ALA A 14 -0.40 15.92 -3.13
C ALA A 14 -1.39 16.20 -1.97
N VAL A 15 -2.01 17.37 -1.95
CA VAL A 15 -3.01 17.75 -0.94
C VAL A 15 -4.25 16.87 -1.03
N ILE A 16 -4.82 16.69 -2.23
CA ILE A 16 -6.02 15.85 -2.42
C ILE A 16 -5.73 14.42 -1.99
N LYS A 17 -4.58 13.87 -2.39
CA LYS A 17 -4.19 12.49 -2.08
C LYS A 17 -3.90 12.30 -0.59
N GLY A 18 -3.18 13.24 0.02
CA GLY A 18 -2.85 13.21 1.44
C GLY A 18 -4.05 13.38 2.35
N TYR A 19 -5.01 14.24 1.99
CA TYR A 19 -6.26 14.39 2.73
C TYR A 19 -7.16 13.14 2.63
N ARG A 20 -7.21 12.48 1.45
CA ARG A 20 -8.04 11.28 1.24
C ARG A 20 -7.44 10.02 1.84
N GLN A 21 -6.12 9.84 1.77
CA GLN A 21 -5.46 8.63 2.27
C GLN A 21 -5.08 8.76 3.75
N GLY A 22 -4.73 9.95 4.24
CA GLY A 22 -4.23 10.15 5.61
C GLY A 22 -2.82 9.59 5.83
N LEU A 23 -2.17 10.03 6.90
CA LEU A 23 -0.80 9.64 7.26
C LEU A 23 -0.68 8.14 7.54
N ILE A 24 -1.60 7.59 8.33
CA ILE A 24 -1.55 6.19 8.79
C ILE A 24 -1.55 5.24 7.60
N VAL A 25 -2.52 5.38 6.69
CA VAL A 25 -2.58 4.49 5.51
C VAL A 25 -1.40 4.72 4.58
N ALA A 26 -0.87 5.95 4.47
CA ALA A 26 0.30 6.21 3.65
C ALA A 26 1.56 5.48 4.19
N LEU A 27 1.84 5.61 5.49
CA LEU A 27 2.97 4.95 6.14
C LEU A 27 2.84 3.43 6.06
N PHE A 28 1.67 2.89 6.39
CA PHE A 28 1.44 1.45 6.29
C PHE A 28 1.50 0.96 4.85
N SER A 29 1.13 1.75 3.84
CA SER A 29 1.26 1.35 2.43
C SER A 29 2.71 1.28 2.00
N LEU A 30 3.56 2.20 2.46
CA LEU A 30 5.01 2.16 2.26
C LEU A 30 5.62 0.91 2.92
N VAL A 31 5.29 0.67 4.18
CA VAL A 31 5.73 -0.52 4.91
C VAL A 31 5.20 -1.81 4.27
N ALA A 32 3.93 -1.82 3.83
CA ALA A 32 3.30 -2.94 3.14
C ALA A 32 4.03 -3.29 1.85
N PHE A 33 4.57 -2.30 1.13
CA PHE A 33 5.32 -2.57 -0.09
C PHE A 33 6.61 -3.32 0.23
N VAL A 34 7.40 -2.82 1.20
CA VAL A 34 8.68 -3.42 1.58
C VAL A 34 8.49 -4.80 2.24
N ILE A 35 7.64 -4.87 3.26
CA ILE A 35 7.36 -6.12 3.98
C ILE A 35 6.59 -7.09 3.07
N GLY A 36 5.64 -6.60 2.28
CA GLY A 36 4.88 -7.42 1.34
C GLY A 36 5.75 -8.06 0.29
N LEU A 37 6.74 -7.34 -0.25
CA LEU A 37 7.71 -7.90 -1.18
C LEU A 37 8.56 -8.98 -0.51
N ALA A 38 9.12 -8.69 0.67
CA ALA A 38 9.93 -9.65 1.42
C ALA A 38 9.13 -10.91 1.82
N ALA A 39 7.90 -10.73 2.28
CA ALA A 39 7.00 -11.80 2.64
C ALA A 39 6.59 -12.62 1.41
N ALA A 40 6.26 -11.96 0.30
CA ALA A 40 5.90 -12.63 -0.94
C ALA A 40 7.03 -13.49 -1.49
N ILE A 41 8.28 -13.04 -1.42
CA ILE A 41 9.44 -13.86 -1.82
C ILE A 41 9.49 -15.15 -0.98
N LYS A 42 9.34 -15.06 0.34
CA LYS A 42 9.43 -16.24 1.23
C LYS A 42 8.20 -17.15 1.16
N LEU A 43 6.99 -16.59 1.23
CA LEU A 43 5.75 -17.36 1.23
C LEU A 43 5.38 -17.88 -0.15
N SER A 44 5.89 -17.30 -1.24
CA SER A 44 5.60 -17.80 -2.60
C SER A 44 6.08 -19.23 -2.82
N VAL A 45 7.16 -19.65 -2.15
CA VAL A 45 7.65 -21.04 -2.20
C VAL A 45 6.60 -22.00 -1.62
N VAL A 46 6.07 -21.65 -0.45
CA VAL A 46 5.00 -22.41 0.20
C VAL A 46 3.73 -22.39 -0.65
N ALA A 47 3.34 -21.21 -1.15
CA ALA A 47 2.18 -21.07 -2.01
C ALA A 47 2.30 -21.84 -3.33
N ALA A 48 3.50 -21.95 -3.90
CA ALA A 48 3.73 -22.74 -5.11
C ALA A 48 3.47 -24.24 -4.89
N ASP A 49 3.85 -24.79 -3.74
CA ASP A 49 3.56 -26.19 -3.40
C ASP A 49 2.04 -26.42 -3.27
N TYR A 50 1.32 -25.51 -2.60
CA TYR A 50 -0.14 -25.61 -2.48
C TYR A 50 -0.87 -25.42 -3.82
N ILE A 51 -0.48 -24.40 -4.61
CA ILE A 51 -1.12 -24.10 -5.90
C ILE A 51 -0.81 -25.19 -6.92
N GLY A 52 0.42 -25.72 -6.95
CA GLY A 52 0.80 -26.80 -7.87
C GLY A 52 0.05 -28.11 -7.61
N LYS A 53 -0.36 -28.36 -6.36
CA LYS A 53 -1.21 -29.50 -6.00
C LYS A 53 -2.68 -29.29 -6.39
N ALA A 54 -3.17 -28.06 -6.30
CA ALA A 54 -4.56 -27.71 -6.59
C ALA A 54 -4.84 -27.46 -8.08
N VAL A 55 -3.86 -26.95 -8.83
CA VAL A 55 -4.01 -26.52 -10.22
C VAL A 55 -2.79 -26.97 -11.03
N LYS A 56 -3.03 -27.66 -12.16
CA LYS A 56 -1.97 -28.01 -13.12
C LYS A 56 -1.59 -26.78 -13.95
N ILE A 57 -0.59 -26.04 -13.48
CA ILE A 57 0.02 -24.91 -14.18
C ILE A 57 1.44 -25.32 -14.61
N SER A 58 1.95 -24.77 -15.71
CA SER A 58 3.34 -24.96 -16.11
C SER A 58 4.32 -24.51 -15.02
N ASP A 59 5.35 -25.31 -14.76
CA ASP A 59 6.39 -25.05 -13.75
C ASP A 59 7.11 -23.70 -13.92
N LYS A 60 7.10 -23.14 -15.14
CA LYS A 60 7.67 -21.82 -15.43
C LYS A 60 6.81 -20.68 -14.87
N TRP A 61 5.49 -20.85 -14.86
CA TRP A 61 4.54 -19.81 -14.45
C TRP A 61 4.11 -19.93 -12.98
N LEU A 62 4.22 -21.13 -12.41
CA LEU A 62 3.82 -21.41 -11.04
C LEU A 62 4.48 -20.47 -10.00
N PRO A 63 5.81 -20.21 -10.02
CA PRO A 63 6.42 -19.29 -9.06
C PRO A 63 5.94 -17.84 -9.22
N VAL A 64 5.72 -17.39 -10.45
CA VAL A 64 5.28 -16.02 -10.76
C VAL A 64 3.86 -15.79 -10.23
N ILE A 65 2.96 -16.75 -10.46
CA ILE A 65 1.57 -16.68 -9.99
C ILE A 65 1.53 -16.76 -8.46
N SER A 66 2.28 -17.67 -7.85
CA SER A 66 2.36 -17.80 -6.39
C SER A 66 2.87 -16.53 -5.74
N PHE A 67 3.91 -15.91 -6.30
CA PHE A 67 4.40 -14.62 -5.83
C PHE A 67 3.35 -13.52 -5.93
N ALA A 68 2.70 -13.39 -7.10
CA ALA A 68 1.67 -12.37 -7.30
C ALA A 68 0.49 -12.54 -6.33
N VAL A 69 0.01 -13.77 -6.13
CA VAL A 69 -1.09 -14.07 -5.21
C VAL A 69 -0.71 -13.74 -3.77
N VAL A 70 0.45 -14.21 -3.30
CA VAL A 70 0.91 -13.92 -1.93
C VAL A 70 1.13 -12.43 -1.73
N PHE A 71 1.78 -11.75 -2.68
CA PHE A 71 2.00 -10.31 -2.61
C PHE A 71 0.69 -9.54 -2.49
N LEU A 72 -0.31 -9.86 -3.32
CA LEU A 72 -1.63 -9.24 -3.27
C LEU A 72 -2.32 -9.48 -1.93
N ILE A 73 -2.29 -10.72 -1.41
CA ILE A 73 -2.88 -11.05 -0.11
C ILE A 73 -2.23 -10.23 1.01
N VAL A 74 -0.90 -10.19 1.06
CA VAL A 74 -0.17 -9.46 2.11
C VAL A 74 -0.45 -7.96 2.01
N VAL A 75 -0.38 -7.37 0.81
CA VAL A 75 -0.69 -5.95 0.62
C VAL A 75 -2.13 -5.63 1.03
N LEU A 76 -3.10 -6.50 0.68
CA LEU A 76 -4.49 -6.33 1.10
C LEU A 76 -4.63 -6.39 2.62
N LEU A 77 -4.03 -7.39 3.28
CA LEU A 77 -4.08 -7.53 4.74
C LEU A 77 -3.52 -6.30 5.46
N VAL A 78 -2.34 -5.84 5.06
CA VAL A 78 -1.73 -4.65 5.67
C VAL A 78 -2.59 -3.41 5.41
N ARG A 79 -3.14 -3.26 4.19
CA ARG A 79 -4.02 -2.13 3.85
C ARG A 79 -5.33 -2.15 4.64
N PHE A 80 -5.91 -3.31 4.89
CA PHE A 80 -7.08 -3.45 5.75
C PHE A 80 -6.76 -3.12 7.20
N GLY A 81 -5.63 -3.60 7.72
CA GLY A 81 -5.15 -3.24 9.06
C GLY A 81 -4.94 -1.73 9.21
N ALA A 82 -4.30 -1.10 8.22
CA ALA A 82 -4.10 0.34 8.20
C ALA A 82 -5.41 1.13 8.21
N LYS A 83 -6.40 0.70 7.43
CA LYS A 83 -7.74 1.31 7.41
C LYS A 83 -8.46 1.13 8.74
N PHE A 84 -8.30 -0.02 9.39
CA PHE A 84 -8.88 -0.26 10.70
C PHE A 84 -8.30 0.70 11.74
N ILE A 85 -6.97 0.81 11.80
CA ILE A 85 -6.26 1.76 12.68
C ILE A 85 -6.68 3.20 12.35
N GLN A 86 -6.77 3.56 11.07
CA GLN A 86 -7.25 4.88 10.66
C GLN A 86 -8.64 5.18 11.23
N LYS A 87 -9.58 4.24 11.14
CA LYS A 87 -10.92 4.42 11.72
C LYS A 87 -10.85 4.59 13.23
N THR A 88 -10.02 3.83 13.93
CA THR A 88 -9.83 4.00 15.38
C THR A 88 -9.30 5.39 15.74
N VAL A 89 -8.36 5.92 14.97
CA VAL A 89 -7.81 7.28 15.17
C VAL A 89 -8.83 8.37 14.84
N GLU A 90 -9.66 8.15 13.82
CA GLU A 90 -10.78 9.04 13.50
C GLU A 90 -11.82 9.05 14.63
N LEU A 91 -12.13 7.89 15.22
CA LEU A 91 -13.02 7.77 16.37
C LEU A 91 -12.44 8.44 17.63
N ALA A 92 -11.12 8.44 17.80
CA ALA A 92 -10.44 9.14 18.87
C ALA A 92 -10.35 10.68 18.66
N MET A 93 -11.10 11.23 17.69
CA MET A 93 -11.09 12.65 17.31
C MET A 93 -9.73 13.17 16.79
N LEU A 94 -8.79 12.28 16.47
CA LEU A 94 -7.47 12.60 15.92
C LEU A 94 -7.42 12.51 14.39
N GLY A 95 -8.58 12.37 13.73
CA GLY A 95 -8.70 12.30 12.28
C GLY A 95 -8.13 13.53 11.56
N TRP A 96 -8.19 14.72 12.16
CA TRP A 96 -7.63 15.94 11.60
C TRP A 96 -6.09 15.89 11.53
N ALA A 97 -5.43 15.41 12.60
CA ALA A 97 -3.98 15.25 12.65
C ALA A 97 -3.50 14.21 11.62
N ASN A 98 -4.24 13.11 11.46
CA ASN A 98 -3.97 12.11 10.43
C ASN A 98 -4.07 12.69 9.01
N ARG A 99 -5.05 13.56 8.72
CA ARG A 99 -5.19 14.19 7.41
C ARG A 99 -4.08 15.21 7.13
N VAL A 100 -3.73 16.05 8.10
CA VAL A 100 -2.64 17.03 7.97
C VAL A 100 -1.30 16.33 7.76
N GLY A 101 -1.01 15.31 8.58
CA GLY A 101 0.19 14.49 8.40
C GLY A 101 0.23 13.81 7.02
N GLY A 102 -0.94 13.37 6.52
CA GLY A 102 -1.06 12.82 5.17
C GLY A 102 -0.66 13.86 4.11
N VAL A 103 -1.21 15.07 4.15
CA VAL A 103 -0.87 16.15 3.21
C VAL A 103 0.63 16.46 3.23
N LEU A 104 1.23 16.57 4.42
CA LEU A 104 2.67 16.83 4.56
C LEU A 104 3.51 15.73 3.92
N LEU A 105 3.17 14.46 4.19
CA LEU A 105 3.93 13.33 3.65
C LEU A 105 3.79 13.22 2.13
N TYR A 106 2.59 13.40 1.57
CA TYR A 106 2.41 13.39 0.12
C TYR A 106 3.03 14.60 -0.58
N GLY A 107 3.13 15.75 0.09
CA GLY A 107 3.84 16.92 -0.43
C GLY A 107 5.35 16.73 -0.54
N VAL A 108 5.95 15.85 0.27
CA VAL A 108 7.37 15.47 0.16
C VAL A 108 7.60 14.37 -0.87
N LEU A 109 6.61 13.49 -1.09
CA LEU A 109 6.72 12.35 -2.02
C LEU A 109 6.48 12.70 -3.48
N TYR A 110 5.83 13.83 -3.78
CA TYR A 110 5.47 14.28 -5.13
C TYR A 110 6.43 15.38 -5.60
#